data_AF-A0A2M7FCM3-F1
#
_entry.id   AF-A0A2M7FCM3-F1
#
_cell.length_a   1.000
_cell.length_b   1.000
_cell.length_c   1.000
_cell.angle_alpha   90.00
_cell.angle_beta   90.00
_cell.angle_gamma   90.00
#
_symmetry.space_group_name_H-M   'P 1'
#
loop_
_entity.id
_entity.type
_entity.pdbx_description
1 polymer ?
#
loop_
_entity_poly.entity_id
_entity_poly.type
_entity_poly.pdbx_seq_one_letter_code
_entity_poly.pdbx_strand_id
1 'polypeptide(L)'
;MVGESTDRCWLCGGSAGALPSPRALLEKDTFTNHDQVGAPNSDVVCAACVWCHDERHVELQQRTGKPVAPKFRNYSHVVKGGEWLPFSKGQKAALCRALLTQPFPTVAAVADSGQKQIVFRTRVNPAGANTGWVQFEELPLYVVPLQLTAVICNVEKLYRTFAKGEIESGNYSQHRVLDYGLVDWRCDEAQIAPRRGSALLSLALFLAQREEDK
;
A
#
# COMPACT_ATOMS: atom_id res chain seq x y z
N MET A 1 -26.43 26.13 21.55
CA MET A 1 -25.26 25.69 20.76
C MET A 1 -25.45 24.22 20.48
N VAL A 2 -25.75 23.87 19.22
CA VAL A 2 -26.06 22.49 18.81
C VAL A 2 -24.75 21.71 18.77
N GLY A 3 -24.65 20.62 19.53
CA GLY A 3 -23.47 19.76 19.57
C GLY A 3 -23.36 18.93 18.29
N GLU A 4 -22.58 19.41 17.32
CA GLU A 4 -22.19 18.68 16.12
C GLU A 4 -20.82 18.01 16.35
N SER A 5 -20.75 16.69 16.59
CA SER A 5 -19.62 15.83 16.11
C SER A 5 -19.68 14.33 16.46
N THR A 6 -20.73 13.77 17.08
CA THR A 6 -20.75 12.33 17.44
C THR A 6 -20.92 11.37 16.24
N ASP A 7 -21.24 11.88 15.05
CA ASP A 7 -21.57 11.04 13.89
C ASP A 7 -20.35 10.60 13.07
N ARG A 8 -19.16 11.14 13.35
CA ARG A 8 -17.93 10.86 12.59
C ARG A 8 -16.91 10.10 13.42
N CYS A 9 -16.29 9.09 12.83
CA CYS A 9 -15.14 8.39 13.38
C CYS A 9 -13.96 9.35 13.49
N TRP A 10 -13.40 9.49 14.69
CA TRP A 10 -12.20 10.27 14.98
C TRP A 10 -11.06 9.97 14.00
N LEU A 11 -10.80 8.68 13.75
CA LEU A 11 -9.64 8.25 12.99
C LEU A 11 -9.81 8.42 11.47
N CYS A 12 -10.81 7.79 10.85
CA CYS A 12 -10.97 7.84 9.38
C CYS A 12 -11.83 9.02 8.91
N GLY A 13 -12.54 9.70 9.81
CA GLY A 13 -13.49 10.77 9.46
C GLY A 13 -14.77 10.29 8.77
N GLY A 14 -14.94 8.98 8.53
CA GLY A 14 -16.19 8.40 8.02
C GLY A 14 -17.30 8.38 9.08
N SER A 15 -18.46 7.80 8.76
CA SER A 15 -19.52 7.64 9.76
C SER A 15 -19.05 6.76 10.93
N ALA A 16 -19.35 7.17 12.16
CA ALA A 16 -19.09 6.40 13.38
C ALA A 16 -19.97 5.13 13.45
N GLY A 17 -21.13 5.15 12.78
CA GLY A 17 -22.15 4.09 12.84
C GLY A 17 -23.02 4.17 14.10
N ALA A 18 -23.94 3.23 14.25
CA ALA A 18 -24.93 3.23 15.34
C ALA A 18 -24.35 2.87 16.71
N LEU A 19 -23.24 2.09 16.74
CA LEU A 19 -22.60 1.62 17.96
C LEU A 19 -21.08 1.85 17.87
N PRO A 20 -20.62 3.10 17.98
CA PRO A 20 -19.21 3.39 17.91
C PRO A 20 -18.51 3.09 19.25
N SER A 21 -17.20 2.89 19.20
CA SER A 21 -16.37 2.71 20.39
C SER A 21 -15.77 4.04 20.84
N PRO A 22 -15.38 4.20 22.12
CA PRO A 22 -14.66 5.39 22.57
C PRO A 22 -13.31 5.58 21.86
N ARG A 23 -12.94 6.81 21.52
CA ARG A 23 -11.64 7.18 20.92
C ARG A 23 -10.45 6.64 21.71
N ALA A 24 -10.53 6.68 23.05
CA ALA A 24 -9.50 6.18 23.96
C ALA A 24 -9.15 4.68 23.76
N LEU A 25 -10.00 3.92 23.05
CA LEU A 25 -9.68 2.55 22.65
C LEU A 25 -8.47 2.49 21.69
N LEU A 26 -8.35 3.48 20.80
CA LEU A 26 -7.31 3.55 19.77
C LEU A 26 -6.26 4.63 20.05
N GLU A 27 -6.66 5.76 20.62
CA GLU A 27 -5.74 6.82 21.05
C GLU A 27 -5.07 6.43 22.37
N LYS A 28 -4.00 5.64 22.25
CA LYS A 28 -3.09 5.35 23.36
C LYS A 28 -1.92 6.33 23.33
N ASP A 29 -1.15 6.42 24.41
CA ASP A 29 0.04 7.29 24.51
C ASP A 29 1.08 7.06 23.39
N THR A 30 1.02 5.92 22.71
CA THR A 30 1.90 5.55 21.60
C THR A 30 1.35 5.92 20.21
N PHE A 31 0.16 6.49 20.13
CA PHE A 31 -0.41 6.97 18.87
C PHE A 31 0.30 8.27 18.46
N THR A 32 0.87 8.31 17.26
CA THR A 32 1.66 9.47 16.81
C THR A 32 1.06 10.20 15.61
N ASN A 33 0.03 9.65 14.98
CA ASN A 33 -0.55 10.17 13.73
C ASN A 33 -1.71 11.15 13.97
N HIS A 34 -1.63 11.99 15.00
CA HIS A 34 -2.70 12.93 15.35
C HIS A 34 -2.96 13.96 14.24
N ASP A 35 -1.95 14.29 13.46
CA ASP A 35 -2.02 15.16 12.29
C ASP A 35 -2.86 14.57 11.14
N GLN A 36 -3.19 13.27 11.20
CA GLN A 36 -3.83 12.54 10.10
C GLN A 36 -5.21 11.99 10.45
N VAL A 37 -5.75 12.38 11.60
CA VAL A 37 -7.09 11.97 12.03
C VAL A 37 -8.15 12.72 11.22
N GLY A 38 -9.17 12.00 10.74
CA GLY A 38 -10.19 12.56 9.87
C GLY A 38 -11.22 13.44 10.57
N ALA A 39 -11.37 13.31 11.88
CA ALA A 39 -12.27 14.14 12.70
C ALA A 39 -11.65 14.39 14.10
N PRO A 40 -10.71 15.35 14.24
CA PRO A 40 -9.93 15.54 15.47
C PRO A 40 -10.77 15.87 16.72
N ASN A 41 -11.97 16.43 16.52
CA ASN A 41 -12.91 16.82 17.58
C ASN A 41 -13.95 15.73 17.90
N SER A 42 -13.80 14.52 17.35
CA SER A 42 -14.67 13.38 17.68
C SER A 42 -14.07 12.58 18.83
N ASP A 43 -14.95 12.08 19.71
CA ASP A 43 -14.63 11.23 20.85
C ASP A 43 -14.91 9.75 20.59
N VAL A 44 -15.27 9.39 19.36
CA VAL A 44 -15.71 8.04 19.00
C VAL A 44 -14.99 7.51 17.77
N VAL A 45 -14.87 6.19 17.65
CA VAL A 45 -14.26 5.48 16.51
C VAL A 45 -15.21 4.42 15.97
N CYS A 46 -15.26 4.28 14.64
CA CYS A 46 -16.11 3.28 14.02
C CYS A 46 -15.54 1.86 14.17
N ALA A 47 -16.42 0.86 14.10
CA ALA A 47 -16.05 -0.55 14.19
C ALA A 47 -14.98 -0.97 13.18
N ALA A 48 -15.00 -0.43 11.96
CA ALA A 48 -14.00 -0.72 10.93
C ALA A 48 -12.60 -0.22 11.33
N CYS A 49 -12.48 0.97 11.91
CA CYS A 49 -11.21 1.49 12.41
C CYS A 49 -10.67 0.65 13.57
N VAL A 50 -11.56 0.23 14.48
CA VAL A 50 -11.21 -0.67 15.59
C VAL A 50 -10.70 -2.00 15.06
N TRP A 51 -11.40 -2.60 14.10
CA TRP A 51 -11.03 -3.87 13.47
C TRP A 51 -9.65 -3.78 12.78
N CYS A 52 -9.41 -2.74 11.97
CA CYS A 52 -8.13 -2.54 11.30
C CYS A 52 -6.95 -2.25 12.28
N HIS A 53 -7.24 -1.74 13.48
CA HIS A 53 -6.19 -1.41 14.48
C HIS A 53 -5.86 -2.57 15.42
N ASP A 54 -6.45 -3.75 15.20
CA ASP A 54 -6.14 -4.91 16.03
C ASP A 54 -4.71 -5.41 15.79
N GLU A 55 -3.93 -5.45 16.86
CA GLU A 55 -2.54 -5.94 16.89
C GLU A 55 -2.46 -7.46 17.05
N ARG A 56 -3.59 -8.14 17.28
CA ARG A 56 -3.74 -9.60 17.35
C ARG A 56 -4.97 -10.05 16.56
N HIS A 57 -4.91 -9.84 15.25
CA HIS A 57 -6.09 -9.94 14.39
C HIS A 57 -6.49 -11.38 14.06
N VAL A 58 -7.55 -11.88 14.70
CA VAL A 58 -8.00 -13.28 14.60
C VAL A 58 -8.47 -13.67 13.19
N GLU A 59 -9.25 -12.83 12.51
CA GLU A 59 -9.71 -13.17 11.15
C GLU A 59 -8.55 -13.24 10.15
N LEU A 60 -7.55 -12.36 10.29
CA LEU A 60 -6.33 -12.39 9.49
C LEU A 60 -5.53 -13.66 9.78
N GLN A 61 -5.49 -14.12 11.04
CA GLN A 61 -4.89 -15.40 11.39
C GLN A 61 -5.55 -16.56 10.65
N GLN A 62 -6.89 -16.62 10.69
CA GLN A 62 -7.66 -17.68 10.02
C GLN A 62 -7.42 -17.68 8.51
N ARG A 63 -7.40 -16.50 7.87
CA ARG A 63 -7.12 -16.36 6.43
C ARG A 63 -5.70 -16.71 6.04
N THR A 64 -4.72 -16.45 6.91
CA THR A 64 -3.29 -16.66 6.59
C THR A 64 -2.74 -17.99 7.10
N GLY A 65 -3.50 -18.74 7.90
CA GLY A 65 -3.07 -20.00 8.50
C GLY A 65 -1.91 -19.87 9.49
N LYS A 66 -1.64 -18.65 10.00
CA LYS A 66 -0.51 -18.43 10.90
C LYS A 66 -0.75 -19.02 12.29
N PRO A 67 0.29 -19.56 12.95
CA PRO A 67 0.15 -20.13 14.29
C PRO A 67 -0.19 -19.08 15.36
N VAL A 68 0.17 -17.82 15.12
CA VAL A 68 -0.10 -16.69 16.02
C VAL A 68 -0.81 -15.59 15.25
N ALA A 69 -1.77 -14.93 15.92
CA ALA A 69 -2.51 -13.82 15.35
C ALA A 69 -1.55 -12.69 14.93
N PRO A 70 -1.49 -12.37 13.63
CA PRO A 70 -0.60 -11.32 13.15
C PRO A 70 -1.16 -9.93 13.44
N LYS A 71 -0.26 -8.94 13.40
CA LYS A 71 -0.62 -7.52 13.37
C LYS A 71 -1.21 -7.17 12.02
N PHE A 72 -2.35 -6.48 12.00
CA PHE A 72 -3.00 -6.07 10.76
C PHE A 72 -2.06 -5.23 9.88
N ARG A 73 -1.42 -4.20 10.45
CA ARG A 73 -0.48 -3.30 9.74
C ARG A 73 0.69 -3.97 9.01
N ASN A 74 1.02 -5.23 9.32
CA ASN A 74 2.13 -5.93 8.68
C ASN A 74 1.77 -6.45 7.27
N TYR A 75 0.52 -6.26 6.83
CA TYR A 75 0.00 -6.79 5.58
C TYR A 75 -0.41 -5.65 4.65
N SER A 76 -0.31 -5.91 3.35
CA SER A 76 -1.05 -5.15 2.35
C SER A 76 -2.49 -5.66 2.34
N HIS A 77 -3.47 -4.77 2.23
CA HIS A 77 -4.88 -5.11 2.23
C HIS A 77 -5.54 -4.63 0.94
N VAL A 78 -6.10 -5.59 0.21
CA VAL A 78 -6.81 -5.34 -1.03
C VAL A 78 -8.25 -5.82 -0.86
N VAL A 79 -9.22 -5.05 -1.35
CA VAL A 79 -10.60 -5.52 -1.48
C VAL A 79 -10.97 -5.51 -2.95
N LYS A 80 -11.32 -6.67 -3.49
CA LYS A 80 -11.60 -6.85 -4.92
C LYS A 80 -12.74 -7.83 -5.10
N GLY A 81 -13.76 -7.45 -5.88
CA GLY A 81 -14.96 -8.28 -6.05
C GLY A 81 -15.73 -8.52 -4.76
N GLY A 82 -15.62 -7.64 -3.76
CA GLY A 82 -16.19 -7.83 -2.43
C GLY A 82 -15.37 -8.74 -1.51
N GLU A 83 -14.29 -9.34 -1.99
CA GLU A 83 -13.41 -10.18 -1.19
C GLU A 83 -12.24 -9.39 -0.60
N TRP A 84 -11.96 -9.60 0.69
CA TRP A 84 -10.76 -9.08 1.35
C TRP A 84 -9.58 -10.04 1.19
N LEU A 85 -8.52 -9.51 0.57
CA LEU A 85 -7.28 -10.20 0.22
C LEU A 85 -6.10 -9.58 0.99
N PRO A 86 -5.68 -10.16 2.12
CA PRO A 86 -4.46 -9.76 2.79
C PRO A 86 -3.23 -10.39 2.14
N PHE A 87 -2.21 -9.58 1.85
CA PHE A 87 -0.94 -10.01 1.28
C PHE A 87 0.22 -9.71 2.23
N SER A 88 0.99 -10.74 2.56
CA SER A 88 2.29 -10.57 3.22
C SER A 88 3.36 -10.09 2.23
N LYS A 89 4.51 -9.64 2.75
CA LYS A 89 5.66 -9.23 1.93
C LYS A 89 6.18 -10.34 0.99
N GLY A 90 5.96 -11.61 1.32
CA GLY A 90 6.31 -12.75 0.46
C GLY A 90 5.33 -13.00 -0.68
N GLN A 91 4.17 -12.34 -0.70
CA GLN A 91 3.11 -12.54 -1.71
C GLN A 91 3.05 -11.38 -2.72
N LYS A 92 4.19 -10.74 -3.00
CA LYS A 92 4.29 -9.61 -3.93
C LYS A 92 3.77 -9.92 -5.32
N ALA A 93 4.01 -11.12 -5.85
CA ALA A 93 3.47 -11.53 -7.14
C ALA A 93 1.94 -11.53 -7.16
N ALA A 94 1.30 -12.06 -6.12
CA ALA A 94 -0.15 -12.08 -6.01
C ALA A 94 -0.74 -10.66 -5.82
N LEU A 95 -0.09 -9.84 -4.98
CA LEU A 95 -0.46 -8.42 -4.81
C LEU A 95 -0.34 -7.65 -6.13
N CYS A 96 0.76 -7.83 -6.86
CA CYS A 96 0.98 -7.22 -8.17
C CYS A 96 -0.15 -7.60 -9.14
N ARG A 97 -0.49 -8.90 -9.25
CA ARG A 97 -1.62 -9.35 -10.06
C ARG A 97 -2.94 -8.71 -9.62
N ALA A 98 -3.19 -8.57 -8.32
CA ALA A 98 -4.42 -7.97 -7.81
C ALA A 98 -4.56 -6.49 -8.23
N LEU A 99 -3.46 -5.74 -8.27
CA LEU A 99 -3.40 -4.33 -8.69
C LEU A 99 -3.42 -4.14 -10.21
N LEU A 100 -3.00 -5.13 -10.98
CA LEU A 100 -2.89 -5.01 -12.45
C LEU A 100 -4.09 -5.58 -13.22
N THR A 101 -4.89 -6.45 -12.60
CA THR A 101 -6.05 -7.08 -13.25
C THR A 101 -7.32 -6.25 -13.06
N GLN A 102 -8.26 -6.35 -14.02
CA GLN A 102 -9.57 -5.72 -13.93
C GLN A 102 -10.61 -6.66 -13.29
N PRO A 103 -11.64 -6.13 -12.59
CA PRO A 103 -11.76 -4.73 -12.17
C PRO A 103 -10.66 -4.34 -11.17
N PHE A 104 -10.33 -3.06 -11.11
CA PHE A 104 -9.39 -2.51 -10.13
C PHE A 104 -9.95 -2.68 -8.71
N PRO A 105 -9.10 -2.90 -7.69
CA PRO A 105 -9.58 -3.05 -6.33
C PRO A 105 -10.35 -1.85 -5.80
N THR A 106 -11.45 -2.11 -5.10
CA THR A 106 -12.22 -1.13 -4.33
C THR A 106 -11.40 -0.52 -3.20
N VAL A 107 -10.50 -1.31 -2.59
CA VAL A 107 -9.53 -0.85 -1.59
C VAL A 107 -8.16 -1.40 -1.96
N ALA A 108 -7.13 -0.56 -1.92
CA ALA A 108 -5.75 -0.97 -2.13
C ALA A 108 -4.81 -0.24 -1.17
N ALA A 109 -4.41 -0.91 -0.10
CA ALA A 109 -3.41 -0.45 0.85
C ALA A 109 -2.18 -1.37 0.76
N VAL A 110 -1.01 -0.81 0.48
CA VAL A 110 0.23 -1.55 0.28
C VAL A 110 1.22 -1.18 1.38
N ALA A 111 1.55 -2.15 2.22
CA ALA A 111 2.51 -2.03 3.30
C ALA A 111 3.86 -2.64 2.87
N ASP A 112 4.94 -1.87 2.98
CA ASP A 112 6.31 -2.32 2.71
C ASP A 112 7.09 -2.61 4.00
N SER A 113 7.01 -1.68 4.95
CA SER A 113 7.66 -1.73 6.27
C SER A 113 6.86 -2.54 7.29
N GLY A 114 5.53 -2.52 7.17
CA GLY A 114 4.60 -3.07 8.16
C GLY A 114 4.56 -2.32 9.50
N GLN A 115 5.18 -1.13 9.58
CA GLN A 115 5.29 -0.40 10.85
C GLN A 115 4.11 0.54 11.10
N LYS A 116 3.41 0.97 10.04
CA LYS A 116 2.37 2.00 10.11
C LYS A 116 1.00 1.44 9.78
N GLN A 117 -0.01 1.95 10.47
CA GLN A 117 -1.41 1.71 10.12
C GLN A 117 -1.76 2.60 8.92
N ILE A 118 -2.05 2.00 7.76
CA ILE A 118 -2.27 2.75 6.51
C ILE A 118 -3.69 2.61 5.96
N VAL A 119 -4.43 1.58 6.36
CA VAL A 119 -5.75 1.26 5.77
C VAL A 119 -6.80 2.35 6.02
N PHE A 120 -6.75 3.03 7.17
CA PHE A 120 -7.70 4.09 7.48
C PHE A 120 -7.55 5.35 6.59
N ARG A 121 -6.42 5.46 5.88
CA ARG A 121 -6.10 6.55 4.94
C ARG A 121 -6.47 6.18 3.49
N THR A 122 -6.75 4.91 3.24
CA THR A 122 -6.98 4.40 1.89
C THR A 122 -8.29 4.93 1.32
N ARG A 123 -8.21 5.50 0.12
CA ARG A 123 -9.38 5.93 -0.64
C ARG A 123 -10.12 4.72 -1.19
N VAL A 124 -11.43 4.76 -1.10
CA VAL A 124 -12.31 3.75 -1.72
C VAL A 124 -12.45 4.08 -3.20
N ASN A 125 -12.07 3.13 -4.06
CA ASN A 125 -12.27 3.23 -5.50
C ASN A 125 -13.70 2.83 -5.87
N PRO A 126 -14.30 3.44 -6.90
CA PRO A 126 -15.61 3.03 -7.40
C PRO A 126 -15.64 1.55 -7.82
N ALA A 127 -16.75 0.88 -7.55
CA ALA A 127 -16.95 -0.50 -8.01
C ALA A 127 -16.88 -0.58 -9.54
N GLY A 128 -16.15 -1.58 -10.06
CA GLY A 128 -15.98 -1.78 -11.50
C GLY A 128 -14.98 -0.84 -12.19
N ALA A 129 -14.27 0.02 -11.44
CA ALA A 129 -13.23 0.88 -12.01
C ALA A 129 -12.08 0.06 -12.63
N ASN A 130 -11.40 0.59 -13.63
CA ASN A 130 -10.22 -0.03 -14.26
C ASN A 130 -8.89 0.56 -13.80
N THR A 131 -8.96 1.62 -13.00
CA THR A 131 -7.86 2.41 -12.44
C THR A 131 -8.31 2.92 -11.07
N GLY A 132 -7.39 3.32 -10.21
CA GLY A 132 -7.78 3.81 -8.91
C GLY A 132 -6.64 4.23 -8.00
N TRP A 133 -7.01 4.71 -6.84
CA TRP A 133 -6.09 5.06 -5.76
C TRP A 133 -5.52 3.81 -5.11
N VAL A 134 -4.22 3.87 -4.84
CA VAL A 134 -3.49 2.96 -3.97
C VAL A 134 -2.88 3.81 -2.86
N GLN A 135 -3.00 3.35 -1.62
CA GLN A 135 -2.25 3.90 -0.50
C GLN A 135 -0.97 3.07 -0.36
N PHE A 136 0.18 3.59 -0.77
CA PHE A 136 1.46 2.91 -0.61
C PHE A 136 2.22 3.54 0.54
N GLU A 137 2.31 2.84 1.67
CA GLU A 137 2.77 3.41 2.94
C GLU A 137 2.01 4.71 3.26
N GLU A 138 2.70 5.86 3.28
CA GLU A 138 2.12 7.18 3.54
C GLU A 138 1.83 7.97 2.25
N LEU A 139 2.10 7.38 1.09
CA LEU A 139 1.96 8.04 -0.20
C LEU A 139 0.70 7.52 -0.93
N PRO A 140 -0.36 8.34 -1.03
CA PRO A 140 -1.47 8.04 -1.93
C PRO A 140 -1.02 8.28 -3.38
N LEU A 141 -1.27 7.33 -4.26
CA LEU A 141 -1.01 7.47 -5.69
C LEU A 141 -2.15 6.91 -6.54
N TYR A 142 -2.40 7.56 -7.67
CA TYR A 142 -3.38 7.09 -8.65
C TYR A 142 -2.70 6.16 -9.64
N VAL A 143 -3.20 4.93 -9.76
CA VAL A 143 -2.60 3.86 -10.56
C VAL A 143 -3.44 3.59 -11.80
N VAL A 144 -2.77 3.65 -12.95
CA VAL A 144 -3.23 3.08 -14.21
C VAL A 144 -2.47 1.77 -14.43
N PRO A 145 -3.14 0.60 -14.46
CA PRO A 145 -2.47 -0.70 -14.55
C PRO A 145 -1.42 -0.79 -15.66
N LEU A 146 -1.76 -0.36 -16.88
CA LEU A 146 -0.83 -0.37 -18.02
C LEU A 146 0.43 0.45 -17.77
N GLN A 147 0.30 1.62 -17.13
CA GLN A 147 1.46 2.45 -16.79
C GLN A 147 2.32 1.79 -15.71
N LEU A 148 1.69 1.23 -14.68
CA LEU A 148 2.40 0.51 -13.61
C LEU A 148 3.11 -0.72 -14.18
N THR A 149 2.47 -1.50 -15.05
CA THR A 149 3.08 -2.63 -15.74
C THR A 149 4.31 -2.19 -16.54
N ALA A 150 4.21 -1.11 -17.33
CA ALA A 150 5.35 -0.63 -18.11
C ALA A 150 6.55 -0.25 -17.23
N VAL A 151 6.30 0.41 -16.09
CA VAL A 151 7.36 0.76 -15.13
C VAL A 151 7.94 -0.49 -14.47
N ILE A 152 7.09 -1.44 -14.03
CA ILE A 152 7.55 -2.72 -13.45
C ILE A 152 8.43 -3.48 -14.44
N CYS A 153 8.03 -3.60 -15.70
CA CYS A 153 8.81 -4.30 -16.72
C CYS A 153 10.21 -3.67 -16.90
N ASN A 154 10.30 -2.34 -16.95
CA ASN A 154 11.60 -1.66 -17.08
C ASN A 154 12.45 -1.80 -15.81
N VAL A 155 11.83 -1.72 -14.63
CA VAL A 155 12.51 -1.99 -13.35
C VAL A 155 13.04 -3.42 -13.32
N GLU A 156 12.25 -4.42 -13.71
CA GLU A 156 12.65 -5.82 -13.70
C GLU A 156 13.82 -6.11 -14.64
N LYS A 157 13.84 -5.49 -15.84
CA LYS A 157 15.00 -5.56 -16.75
C LYS A 157 16.28 -5.07 -16.08
N LEU A 158 16.25 -3.85 -15.53
CA LEU A 158 17.40 -3.28 -14.83
C LEU A 158 17.77 -4.12 -13.60
N TYR A 159 16.79 -4.68 -12.89
CA TYR A 159 16.99 -5.44 -11.65
C TYR A 159 17.68 -6.79 -11.85
N ARG A 160 17.80 -7.26 -13.10
CA ARG A 160 18.66 -8.40 -13.47
C ARG A 160 20.12 -8.13 -13.14
N THR A 161 20.59 -6.90 -13.36
CA THR A 161 21.99 -6.54 -13.16
C THR A 161 22.21 -5.56 -12.03
N PHE A 162 21.29 -4.65 -11.72
CA PHE A 162 21.43 -3.61 -10.70
C PHE A 162 20.60 -3.93 -9.45
N ALA A 163 20.95 -3.35 -8.30
CA ALA A 163 20.12 -3.37 -7.10
C ALA A 163 19.02 -2.31 -7.19
N LYS A 164 17.89 -2.51 -6.47
CA LYS A 164 16.77 -1.54 -6.45
C LYS A 164 17.19 -0.14 -6.02
N GLY A 165 18.12 -0.01 -5.07
CA GLY A 165 18.64 1.30 -4.63
C GLY A 165 19.47 2.02 -5.71
N GLU A 166 20.17 1.30 -6.58
CA GLU A 166 20.85 1.90 -7.73
C GLU A 166 19.83 2.38 -8.77
N ILE A 167 18.79 1.59 -9.04
CA ILE A 167 17.71 1.97 -9.97
C ILE A 167 16.97 3.22 -9.46
N GLU A 168 16.64 3.22 -8.17
CA GLU A 168 15.97 4.33 -7.49
C GLU A 168 16.77 5.63 -7.54
N SER A 169 18.07 5.56 -7.27
CA SER A 169 18.95 6.75 -7.20
C SER A 169 19.52 7.18 -8.55
N GLY A 170 19.70 6.24 -9.49
CA GLY A 170 20.45 6.44 -10.74
C GLY A 170 21.97 6.35 -10.59
N ASN A 171 22.44 6.07 -9.38
CA ASN A 171 23.87 5.93 -9.10
C ASN A 171 24.30 4.49 -9.36
N TYR A 172 24.53 4.17 -10.63
CA TYR A 172 24.99 2.85 -11.06
C TYR A 172 26.52 2.74 -10.99
N SER A 173 27.02 1.56 -10.62
CA SER A 173 28.44 1.23 -10.81
C SER A 173 28.79 1.16 -12.29
N GLN A 174 29.82 1.89 -12.73
CA GLN A 174 30.25 1.94 -14.14
C GLN A 174 30.57 0.55 -14.70
N HIS A 175 31.21 -0.32 -13.91
CA HIS A 175 31.51 -1.70 -14.32
C HIS A 175 30.23 -2.47 -14.66
N ARG A 176 29.19 -2.34 -13.84
CA ARG A 176 27.91 -3.04 -14.06
C ARG A 176 27.11 -2.46 -15.23
N VAL A 177 27.28 -1.17 -15.54
CA VAL A 177 26.73 -0.57 -16.77
C VAL A 177 27.39 -1.18 -18.00
N LEU A 178 28.69 -1.44 -17.97
CA LEU A 178 29.38 -2.15 -19.05
C LEU A 178 28.89 -3.60 -19.15
N ASP A 179 28.72 -4.30 -18.02
CA ASP A 179 28.20 -5.68 -17.98
C ASP A 179 26.76 -5.78 -18.50
N TYR A 180 25.91 -4.79 -18.22
CA TYR A 180 24.54 -4.72 -18.74
C TYR A 180 24.51 -4.46 -20.25
N GLY A 181 25.51 -3.74 -20.77
CA GLY A 181 25.53 -3.18 -22.11
C GLY A 181 25.11 -1.72 -22.12
N LEU A 182 26.03 -0.83 -22.54
CA LEU A 182 25.84 0.62 -22.46
C LEU A 182 24.61 1.13 -23.26
N VAL A 183 24.33 0.54 -24.42
CA VAL A 183 23.21 0.94 -25.29
C VAL A 183 21.87 0.53 -24.66
N ASP A 184 21.77 -0.72 -24.23
CA ASP A 184 20.56 -1.25 -23.58
C ASP A 184 20.28 -0.53 -22.27
N TRP A 185 21.32 -0.31 -21.46
CA TRP A 185 21.22 0.45 -20.22
C TRP A 185 20.66 1.85 -20.49
N ARG A 186 21.21 2.59 -21.46
CA ARG A 186 20.70 3.94 -21.81
C ARG A 186 19.23 3.91 -22.22
N CYS A 187 18.81 2.89 -22.98
CA CYS A 187 17.43 2.76 -23.45
C CYS A 187 16.46 2.52 -22.28
N ASP A 188 16.75 1.55 -21.42
CA ASP A 188 15.90 1.23 -20.28
C ASP A 188 15.94 2.35 -19.20
N GLU A 189 17.12 2.91 -18.95
CA GLU A 189 17.34 4.03 -18.02
C GLU A 189 16.55 5.28 -18.43
N ALA A 190 16.47 5.59 -19.73
CA ALA A 190 15.68 6.72 -20.22
C ALA A 190 14.19 6.61 -19.86
N GLN A 191 13.67 5.41 -19.63
CA GLN A 191 12.28 5.18 -19.19
C GLN A 191 12.07 5.35 -17.68
N ILE A 192 13.14 5.18 -16.89
CA ILE A 192 13.11 5.19 -15.43
C ILE A 192 13.56 6.53 -14.86
N ALA A 193 14.59 7.16 -15.43
CA ALA A 193 15.17 8.40 -14.90
C ALA A 193 14.14 9.52 -14.65
N PRO A 194 13.17 9.79 -15.56
CA PRO A 194 12.16 10.82 -15.32
C PRO A 194 11.19 10.52 -14.16
N ARG A 195 11.19 9.29 -13.65
CA ARG A 195 10.27 8.80 -12.61
C ARG A 195 10.92 8.72 -11.23
N ARG A 196 12.20 9.06 -11.08
CA ARG A 196 12.88 9.06 -9.78
C ARG A 196 12.21 10.02 -8.80
N GLY A 197 12.12 9.59 -7.55
CA GLY A 197 11.37 10.30 -6.50
C GLY A 197 9.85 10.23 -6.63
N SER A 198 9.31 9.60 -7.68
CA SER A 198 7.85 9.41 -7.80
C SER A 198 7.38 8.19 -7.02
N ALA A 199 6.19 8.31 -6.40
CA ALA A 199 5.54 7.20 -5.72
C ALA A 199 5.28 6.00 -6.66
N LEU A 200 5.08 6.25 -7.96
CA LEU A 200 4.87 5.21 -8.96
C LEU A 200 6.12 4.34 -9.13
N LEU A 201 7.31 4.96 -9.19
CA LEU A 201 8.57 4.20 -9.24
C LEU A 201 8.80 3.44 -7.94
N SER A 202 8.54 4.06 -6.78
CA SER A 202 8.69 3.39 -5.48
C SER A 202 7.77 2.16 -5.37
N LEU A 203 6.51 2.26 -5.80
CA LEU A 203 5.59 1.12 -5.85
C LEU A 203 6.07 0.06 -6.85
N ALA A 204 6.54 0.46 -8.04
CA ALA A 204 7.06 -0.47 -9.03
C ALA A 204 8.31 -1.23 -8.53
N LEU A 205 9.25 -0.53 -7.88
CA LEU A 205 10.40 -1.12 -7.21
C LEU A 205 9.96 -2.10 -6.12
N PHE A 206 8.94 -1.77 -5.34
CA PHE A 206 8.41 -2.68 -4.32
C PHE A 206 7.84 -3.96 -4.94
N LEU A 207 7.06 -3.86 -6.02
CA LEU A 207 6.36 -4.97 -6.68
C LEU A 207 7.26 -5.82 -7.61
N ALA A 208 8.30 -5.22 -8.19
CA ALA A 208 9.22 -5.89 -9.10
C ALA A 208 9.93 -7.07 -8.41
N GLN A 209 10.05 -8.17 -9.13
CA GLN A 209 10.66 -9.42 -8.66
C GLN A 209 11.73 -9.88 -9.66
N ARG A 210 12.76 -10.58 -9.17
CA ARG A 210 13.68 -11.27 -10.09
C ARG A 210 12.96 -12.46 -10.72
N GLU A 211 13.43 -12.93 -11.85
CA GLU A 211 12.87 -14.14 -12.48
C GLU A 211 12.96 -15.37 -11.56
N GLU A 212 13.99 -15.42 -10.70
CA GLU A 212 14.16 -16.46 -9.68
C GLU A 212 13.11 -16.42 -8.56
N ASP A 213 12.43 -15.28 -8.38
CA ASP A 213 11.43 -15.05 -7.33
C ASP A 213 9.97 -15.26 -7.83
N LYS A 214 9.76 -15.50 -9.13
CA LYS A 214 8.44 -15.62 -9.77
C LYS A 214 7.91 -17.04 -9.77
#